data_AF-A0A956GW09-F1
#
_entry.id   AF-A0A956GW09-F1
#
_cell.length_a   1.000
_cell.length_b   1.000
_cell.length_c   1.000
_cell.angle_alpha   90.00
_cell.angle_beta   90.00
_cell.angle_gamma   90.00
#
_symmetry.space_group_name_H-M   'P 1'
#
loop_
_entity.id
_entity.type
_entity.pdbx_description
1 polymer ?
#
loop_
_entity_poly.entity_id
_entity_poly.type
_entity_poly.pdbx_seq_one_letter_code
_entity_poly.pdbx_strand_id
1 'polypeptide(L)'
;METKIVPLDEKLAAMPTLARVVGMRTMSADEFVDGHASGTLRKNKRLGMVWREQYLEERVAYEFGWEFQCLPRSRVTFGDAYTEGDEAAITEAGWHIERYLQLSLYPEDQFEAKYVNVEYKDGTAREGIGMICRQTSAAWVPTGHIVFAIVAEYDPLQKRWHPARNPR
;
A
#
# COMPACT_ATOMS: atom_id res chain seq x y z
N MET A 1 4.63 -11.01 10.83
CA MET A 1 3.54 -10.05 11.13
C MET A 1 2.72 -9.88 9.86
N GLU A 2 1.45 -9.49 9.93
CA GLU A 2 0.57 -9.24 8.76
C GLU A 2 -0.31 -8.03 9.03
N THR A 3 -0.89 -7.43 7.98
CA THR A 3 -1.86 -6.35 8.11
C THR A 3 -3.16 -6.91 8.69
N LYS A 4 -3.59 -6.39 9.84
CA LYS A 4 -4.82 -6.80 10.51
C LYS A 4 -6.03 -6.13 9.88
N ILE A 5 -7.06 -6.91 9.60
CA ILE A 5 -8.33 -6.38 9.10
C ILE A 5 -9.27 -6.17 10.28
N VAL A 6 -9.82 -4.97 10.40
CA VAL A 6 -10.81 -4.62 11.42
C VAL A 6 -12.07 -4.06 10.78
N PRO A 7 -13.23 -4.10 11.46
CA PRO A 7 -14.44 -3.45 10.96
C PRO A 7 -14.23 -1.95 10.76
N LEU A 8 -14.86 -1.40 9.73
CA LEU A 8 -14.93 0.04 9.51
C LEU A 8 -15.76 0.72 10.62
N ASP A 9 -15.33 1.88 11.11
CA ASP A 9 -16.08 2.68 12.07
C ASP A 9 -17.50 2.98 11.55
N GLU A 10 -18.50 2.62 12.36
CA GLU A 10 -19.91 2.71 12.00
C GLU A 10 -20.35 4.17 11.75
N LYS A 11 -19.75 5.14 12.47
CA LYS A 11 -20.10 6.55 12.28
C LYS A 11 -19.60 7.03 10.93
N LEU A 12 -18.35 6.70 10.57
CA LEU A 12 -17.78 7.01 9.27
C LEU A 12 -18.59 6.34 8.15
N ALA A 13 -18.95 5.07 8.34
CA ALA A 13 -19.79 4.32 7.39
C ALA A 13 -21.17 4.97 7.16
N ALA A 14 -21.75 5.57 8.20
CA ALA A 14 -23.05 6.23 8.14
C ALA A 14 -23.00 7.68 7.58
N MET A 15 -21.82 8.27 7.37
CA MET A 15 -21.70 9.66 6.90
C MET A 15 -22.04 9.80 5.40
N PRO A 16 -23.11 10.53 5.03
CA PRO A 16 -23.51 10.67 3.62
C PRO A 16 -22.46 11.36 2.74
N THR A 17 -21.71 12.30 3.31
CA THR A 17 -20.64 13.03 2.60
C THR A 17 -19.45 12.13 2.23
N LEU A 18 -19.26 11.02 2.95
CA LEU A 18 -18.19 10.05 2.71
C LEU A 18 -18.70 8.77 2.02
N ALA A 19 -19.98 8.67 1.69
CA ALA A 19 -20.61 7.47 1.16
C ALA A 19 -19.88 6.90 -0.07
N ARG A 20 -19.38 7.77 -0.97
CA ARG A 20 -18.59 7.33 -2.13
C ARG A 20 -17.28 6.66 -1.73
N VAL A 21 -16.59 7.22 -0.75
CA VAL A 21 -15.26 6.75 -0.33
C VAL A 21 -15.40 5.46 0.49
N VAL A 22 -16.39 5.41 1.37
CA VAL A 22 -16.80 4.19 2.10
C VAL A 22 -17.21 3.09 1.14
N GLY A 23 -18.10 3.39 0.19
CA GLY A 23 -18.56 2.43 -0.81
C GLY A 23 -17.41 1.88 -1.64
N MET A 24 -16.38 2.68 -1.90
CA MET A 24 -15.15 2.19 -2.50
C MET A 24 -14.48 1.15 -1.62
N ARG A 25 -14.18 1.47 -0.36
CA ARG A 25 -13.49 0.60 0.62
C ARG A 25 -14.14 -0.78 0.77
N THR A 26 -15.48 -0.85 0.73
CA THR A 26 -16.24 -2.09 0.91
C THR A 26 -16.59 -2.81 -0.38
N MET A 27 -16.22 -2.27 -1.53
CA MET A 27 -16.54 -2.82 -2.84
C MET A 27 -15.89 -4.20 -3.03
N SER A 28 -16.65 -5.14 -3.60
CA SER A 28 -16.12 -6.46 -3.94
C SER A 28 -15.10 -6.37 -5.07
N ALA A 29 -14.27 -7.40 -5.20
CA ALA A 29 -13.31 -7.47 -6.30
C ALA A 29 -14.01 -7.46 -7.68
N ASP A 30 -15.17 -8.09 -7.81
CA ASP A 30 -15.88 -8.14 -9.08
C ASP A 30 -16.46 -6.77 -9.47
N GLU A 31 -17.12 -6.09 -8.54
CA GLU A 31 -17.63 -4.73 -8.74
C GLU A 31 -16.50 -3.74 -9.06
N PHE A 32 -15.36 -3.85 -8.37
CA PHE A 32 -14.20 -3.02 -8.66
C PHE A 32 -13.66 -3.28 -10.06
N VAL A 33 -13.56 -4.54 -10.48
CA VAL A 33 -13.09 -4.85 -11.82
C VAL A 33 -14.01 -4.28 -12.89
N ASP A 34 -15.32 -4.33 -12.67
CA ASP A 34 -16.27 -3.88 -13.68
C ASP A 34 -16.32 -2.34 -13.78
N GLY A 35 -16.24 -1.64 -12.65
CA GLY A 35 -16.39 -0.18 -12.57
C GLY A 35 -15.09 0.65 -12.58
N HIS A 36 -13.99 0.11 -12.07
CA HIS A 36 -12.80 0.90 -11.72
C HIS A 36 -11.47 0.35 -12.27
N ALA A 37 -11.40 -0.93 -12.60
CA ALA A 37 -10.16 -1.53 -13.09
C ALA A 37 -9.76 -1.07 -14.49
N SER A 38 -8.48 -1.27 -14.79
CA SER A 38 -7.91 -1.07 -16.11
C SER A 38 -8.62 -1.94 -17.17
N GLY A 39 -8.54 -1.50 -18.42
CA GLY A 39 -9.04 -2.30 -19.55
C GLY A 39 -8.33 -3.65 -19.67
N THR A 40 -7.05 -3.70 -19.29
CA THR A 40 -6.24 -4.92 -19.26
C THR A 40 -6.77 -5.92 -18.23
N LEU A 41 -7.01 -5.48 -16.98
CA LEU A 41 -7.53 -6.35 -15.93
C LEU A 41 -8.90 -6.92 -16.29
N ARG A 42 -9.81 -6.07 -16.81
CA ARG A 42 -11.12 -6.52 -17.31
C ARG A 42 -11.00 -7.56 -18.42
N LYS A 43 -10.11 -7.33 -19.39
CA LYS A 43 -9.85 -8.27 -20.48
C LYS A 43 -9.29 -9.60 -19.95
N ASN A 44 -8.31 -9.55 -19.05
CA ASN A 44 -7.67 -10.74 -18.48
C ASN A 44 -8.67 -11.59 -17.68
N LYS A 45 -9.53 -10.94 -16.86
CA LYS A 45 -10.65 -11.59 -16.16
C LYS A 45 -11.59 -12.28 -17.15
N ARG A 46 -12.01 -11.59 -18.22
CA ARG A 46 -12.89 -12.14 -19.26
C ARG A 46 -12.29 -13.33 -20.00
N LEU A 47 -10.96 -13.34 -20.20
CA LEU A 47 -10.24 -14.44 -20.84
C LEU A 47 -9.98 -15.63 -19.90
N GLY A 48 -10.32 -15.55 -18.62
CA GLY A 48 -10.09 -16.61 -17.64
C GLY A 48 -8.64 -16.72 -17.15
N MET A 49 -7.83 -15.65 -17.32
CA MET A 49 -6.45 -15.61 -16.81
C MET A 49 -6.42 -15.46 -15.29
N VAL A 50 -5.27 -15.74 -14.67
CA VAL A 50 -5.05 -15.46 -13.23
C VAL A 50 -4.97 -13.94 -13.04
N TRP A 51 -6.08 -13.32 -12.65
CA TRP A 51 -6.23 -11.86 -12.61
C TRP A 51 -6.15 -11.25 -11.20
N ARG A 52 -6.22 -12.09 -10.15
CA ARG A 52 -6.30 -11.64 -8.75
C ARG A 52 -5.08 -10.85 -8.29
N GLU A 53 -3.90 -11.18 -8.81
CA GLU A 53 -2.66 -10.47 -8.49
C GLU A 53 -2.67 -9.05 -9.07
N GLN A 54 -2.98 -8.92 -10.37
CA GLN A 54 -3.15 -7.61 -11.01
C GLN A 54 -4.28 -6.80 -10.35
N TYR A 55 -5.37 -7.46 -9.92
CA TYR A 55 -6.41 -6.80 -9.13
C TYR A 55 -5.85 -6.23 -7.82
N LEU A 56 -5.04 -6.97 -7.08
CA LEU A 56 -4.47 -6.48 -5.82
C LEU A 56 -3.53 -5.29 -6.05
N GLU A 57 -2.72 -5.31 -7.10
CA GLU A 57 -1.85 -4.20 -7.50
C GLU A 57 -2.66 -2.95 -7.86
N GLU A 58 -3.67 -3.08 -8.73
CA GLU A 58 -4.52 -1.95 -9.13
C GLU A 58 -5.36 -1.44 -7.95
N ARG A 59 -5.86 -2.35 -7.11
CA ARG A 59 -6.73 -2.01 -5.98
C ARG A 59 -5.96 -1.30 -4.87
N VAL A 60 -4.77 -1.78 -4.52
CA VAL A 60 -3.95 -1.13 -3.50
C VAL A 60 -3.48 0.25 -3.97
N ALA A 61 -3.11 0.39 -5.25
CA ALA A 61 -2.76 1.68 -5.83
C ALA A 61 -3.93 2.66 -5.86
N TYR A 62 -5.14 2.18 -6.17
CA TYR A 62 -6.34 3.01 -6.20
C TYR A 62 -6.73 3.55 -4.82
N GLU A 63 -6.56 2.74 -3.78
CA GLU A 63 -7.08 3.02 -2.44
C GLU A 63 -6.04 3.68 -1.53
N PHE A 64 -4.81 3.19 -1.56
CA PHE A 64 -3.71 3.67 -0.73
C PHE A 64 -2.75 4.60 -1.49
N GLY A 65 -2.67 4.49 -2.80
CA GLY A 65 -1.82 5.31 -3.67
C GLY A 65 -0.70 4.52 -4.35
N TRP A 66 -0.09 5.09 -5.40
CA TRP A 66 0.70 4.36 -6.41
C TRP A 66 1.94 3.62 -5.90
N GLU A 67 2.55 4.09 -4.81
CA GLU A 67 3.74 3.44 -4.25
C GLU A 67 3.39 2.27 -3.32
N PHE A 68 2.12 2.13 -2.94
CA PHE A 68 1.67 1.03 -2.12
C PHE A 68 1.57 -0.27 -2.90
N GLN A 69 1.87 -1.36 -2.20
CA GLN A 69 1.86 -2.73 -2.68
C GLN A 69 1.26 -3.62 -1.61
N CYS A 70 0.75 -4.79 -2.01
CA CYS A 70 0.19 -5.79 -1.11
C CYS A 70 0.79 -7.15 -1.44
N LEU A 71 1.64 -7.68 -0.56
CA LEU A 71 2.36 -8.94 -0.80
C LEU A 71 2.22 -9.90 0.39
N PRO A 72 2.41 -11.22 0.18
CA PRO A 72 2.48 -12.18 1.27
C PRO A 72 3.55 -11.80 2.29
N ARG A 73 3.23 -11.94 3.58
CA ARG A 73 4.13 -11.58 4.69
C ARG A 73 5.50 -12.27 4.66
N SER A 74 5.61 -13.41 3.97
CA SER A 74 6.86 -14.15 3.83
C SER A 74 7.88 -13.43 2.95
N ARG A 75 7.45 -12.42 2.19
CA ARG A 75 8.29 -11.66 1.24
C ARG A 75 8.65 -10.27 1.71
N VAL A 76 8.07 -9.84 2.82
CA VAL A 76 8.24 -8.49 3.36
C VAL A 76 8.82 -8.63 4.74
N THR A 77 10.06 -8.17 4.89
CA THR A 77 10.69 -7.99 6.20
C THR A 77 10.88 -6.51 6.46
N PHE A 78 10.88 -6.12 7.73
CA PHE A 78 11.04 -4.71 8.06
C PHE A 78 11.70 -4.55 9.43
N GLY A 79 12.49 -3.50 9.55
CA GLY A 79 13.16 -3.07 10.78
C GLY A 79 12.84 -1.60 11.06
N ASP A 80 13.49 -1.05 12.07
CA ASP A 80 13.30 0.37 12.40
C ASP A 80 13.88 1.26 11.31
N ALA A 81 13.10 2.27 10.91
CA ALA A 81 13.62 3.31 10.04
C ALA A 81 14.67 4.11 10.81
N TYR A 82 15.85 4.26 10.22
CA TYR A 82 16.93 5.06 10.78
C TYR A 82 17.01 6.41 10.03
N THR A 83 17.64 7.38 10.66
CA THR A 83 17.87 8.71 10.10
C THR A 83 19.33 8.87 9.72
N GLU A 84 19.62 9.47 8.58
CA GLU A 84 20.97 9.91 8.19
C GLU A 84 21.00 11.43 8.04
N GLY A 85 22.11 12.06 8.45
CA GLY A 85 22.29 13.50 8.33
C GLY A 85 22.63 13.90 6.90
N ASP A 86 22.10 15.05 6.46
CA ASP A 86 22.33 15.64 5.13
C ASP A 86 21.94 14.74 3.94
N GLU A 87 21.00 13.80 4.17
CA GLU A 87 20.43 12.98 3.10
C GLU A 87 19.04 13.50 2.71
N ALA A 88 18.96 14.04 1.49
CA ALA A 88 17.75 14.66 0.96
C ALA A 88 16.60 13.65 0.82
N ALA A 89 16.89 12.43 0.36
CA ALA A 89 15.87 11.42 0.15
C ALA A 89 15.18 11.01 1.46
N ILE A 90 15.92 10.87 2.55
CA ILE A 90 15.35 10.53 3.87
C ILE A 90 14.50 11.69 4.40
N THR A 91 14.98 12.94 4.21
CA THR A 91 14.25 14.14 4.62
C THR A 91 12.90 14.23 3.89
N GLU A 92 12.90 14.07 2.57
CA GLU A 92 11.69 14.09 1.75
C GLU A 92 10.77 12.91 2.06
N ALA A 93 11.31 11.73 2.34
CA ALA A 93 10.53 10.58 2.77
C ALA A 93 9.76 10.89 4.06
N GLY A 94 10.40 11.54 5.03
CA GLY A 94 9.74 12.03 6.24
C GLY A 94 8.54 12.93 5.94
N TRP A 95 8.71 13.90 5.03
CA TRP A 95 7.63 14.81 4.64
C TRP A 95 6.47 14.09 3.94
N HIS A 96 6.78 13.15 3.05
CA HIS A 96 5.78 12.37 2.34
C HIS A 96 4.98 11.46 3.28
N ILE A 97 5.68 10.78 4.19
CA ILE A 97 5.06 9.91 5.19
C ILE A 97 4.18 10.73 6.12
N GLU A 98 4.69 11.81 6.71
CA GLU A 98 3.91 12.68 7.61
C GLU A 98 2.64 13.19 6.92
N ARG A 99 2.77 13.71 5.70
CA ARG A 99 1.62 14.20 4.92
C ARG A 99 0.61 13.08 4.66
N TYR A 100 1.07 11.87 4.35
CA TYR A 100 0.19 10.74 4.11
C TYR A 100 -0.63 10.40 5.36
N LEU A 101 0.04 10.30 6.52
CA LEU A 101 -0.60 10.02 7.81
C LEU A 101 -1.66 11.08 8.16
N GLN A 102 -1.35 12.36 7.95
CA GLN A 102 -2.28 13.48 8.23
C GLN A 102 -3.52 13.48 7.33
N LEU A 103 -3.39 12.94 6.11
CA LEU A 103 -4.48 12.89 5.13
C LEU A 103 -5.26 11.57 5.16
N SER A 104 -4.87 10.62 6.03
CA SER A 104 -5.58 9.37 6.19
C SER A 104 -7.01 9.62 6.66
N LEU A 105 -7.98 9.16 5.88
CA LEU A 105 -9.40 9.34 6.18
C LEU A 105 -9.90 8.34 7.24
N TYR A 106 -9.29 7.17 7.29
CA TYR A 106 -9.78 6.02 8.02
C TYR A 106 -9.00 5.85 9.33
N PRO A 107 -9.65 5.98 10.50
CA PRO A 107 -8.98 5.78 11.78
C PRO A 107 -8.42 4.37 11.97
N GLU A 108 -8.98 3.39 11.26
CA GLU A 108 -8.53 2.00 11.31
C GLU A 108 -7.19 1.79 10.62
N ASP A 109 -6.85 2.66 9.67
CA ASP A 109 -5.62 2.60 8.89
C ASP A 109 -4.45 3.10 9.75
N GLN A 110 -3.79 2.14 10.42
CA GLN A 110 -2.63 2.42 11.26
C GLN A 110 -1.35 2.09 10.48
N PHE A 111 -0.55 3.11 10.22
CA PHE A 111 0.73 2.96 9.52
C PHE A 111 1.90 3.19 10.46
N GLU A 112 3.00 2.50 10.20
CA GLU A 112 4.28 2.73 10.86
C GLU A 112 5.37 3.00 9.83
N ALA A 113 6.20 4.02 10.09
CA ALA A 113 7.43 4.24 9.33
C ALA A 113 8.45 3.16 9.67
N LYS A 114 8.96 2.46 8.65
CA LYS A 114 9.90 1.35 8.79
C LYS A 114 10.91 1.34 7.67
N TYR A 115 12.04 0.69 7.91
CA TYR A 115 12.91 0.24 6.83
C TYR A 115 12.36 -1.09 6.30
N VAL A 116 11.95 -1.13 5.04
CA VAL A 116 11.23 -2.25 4.43
C VAL A 116 12.15 -2.93 3.42
N ASN A 117 12.19 -4.26 3.47
CA ASN A 117 12.87 -5.12 2.51
C ASN A 117 11.86 -6.05 1.87
N VAL A 118 11.89 -6.16 0.54
CA VAL A 118 10.92 -6.91 -0.25
C VAL A 118 11.63 -7.82 -1.24
N GLU A 119 11.21 -9.08 -1.29
CA GLU A 119 11.61 -10.05 -2.32
C GLU A 119 10.44 -10.34 -3.27
N TYR A 120 10.64 -10.06 -4.56
CA TYR A 120 9.63 -10.22 -5.60
C TYR A 120 9.66 -11.61 -6.26
N LYS A 121 8.60 -11.93 -7.01
CA LYS A 121 8.47 -13.25 -7.71
C LYS A 121 9.59 -13.50 -8.71
N ASP A 122 10.06 -12.45 -9.34
CA ASP A 122 11.11 -12.48 -10.35
C ASP A 122 12.53 -12.58 -9.76
N GLY A 123 12.63 -12.66 -8.43
CA GLY A 123 13.89 -12.71 -7.70
C GLY A 123 14.54 -11.35 -7.50
N THR A 124 13.91 -10.26 -7.95
CA THR A 124 14.36 -8.91 -7.62
C THR A 124 14.08 -8.60 -6.15
N ALA A 125 14.91 -7.74 -5.57
CA ALA A 125 14.72 -7.24 -4.22
C ALA A 125 14.76 -5.71 -4.22
N ARG A 126 13.96 -5.11 -3.37
CA ARG A 126 13.96 -3.65 -3.12
C ARG A 126 13.99 -3.41 -1.62
N GLU A 127 14.74 -2.40 -1.21
CA GLU A 127 14.83 -1.99 0.18
C GLU A 127 14.80 -0.46 0.33
N GLY A 128 14.38 0.02 1.50
CA GLY A 128 14.38 1.46 1.78
C GLY A 128 13.43 1.89 2.88
N ILE A 129 13.33 3.20 3.09
CA ILE A 129 12.43 3.80 4.08
C ILE A 129 11.03 3.92 3.48
N GLY A 130 10.04 3.50 4.26
CA GLY A 130 8.67 3.55 3.82
C GLY A 130 7.70 3.33 4.97
N MET A 131 6.52 2.83 4.62
CA MET A 131 5.44 2.60 5.57
C MET A 131 4.93 1.16 5.46
N ILE A 132 4.54 0.60 6.60
CA ILE A 132 3.74 -0.62 6.65
C ILE A 132 2.39 -0.32 7.26
N CYS A 133 1.34 -0.89 6.69
CA CYS A 133 0.00 -0.83 7.24
C CYS A 133 -0.16 -1.96 8.26
N ARG A 134 -0.23 -1.62 9.55
CA ARG A 134 -0.45 -2.57 10.64
C ARG A 134 -1.88 -3.06 10.69
N GLN A 135 -2.80 -2.16 10.38
CA GLN A 135 -4.22 -2.40 10.51
C GLN A 135 -4.95 -1.57 9.46
N THR A 136 -6.04 -2.10 8.92
CA THR A 136 -6.93 -1.39 7.99
C THR A 136 -8.35 -1.92 8.05
N SER A 137 -9.31 -1.13 7.59
CA SER A 137 -10.69 -1.56 7.33
C SER A 137 -10.91 -2.14 5.92
N ALA A 138 -9.88 -2.21 5.08
CA ALA A 138 -9.94 -2.82 3.74
C ALA A 138 -10.12 -4.34 3.79
N ALA A 139 -11.36 -4.81 3.84
CA ALA A 139 -11.69 -6.24 3.90
C ALA A 139 -11.23 -7.06 2.67
N TRP A 140 -10.92 -6.40 1.55
CA TRP A 140 -10.40 -7.04 0.34
C TRP A 140 -8.91 -7.42 0.43
N VAL A 141 -8.17 -6.90 1.42
CA VAL A 141 -6.78 -7.29 1.67
C VAL A 141 -6.75 -8.74 2.15
N PRO A 142 -6.05 -9.66 1.46
CA PRO A 142 -6.06 -11.07 1.85
C PRO A 142 -5.33 -11.31 3.17
N THR A 143 -5.80 -12.30 3.95
CA THR A 143 -5.09 -12.76 5.15
C THR A 143 -3.67 -13.21 4.81
N GLY A 144 -2.72 -13.01 5.74
CA GLY A 144 -1.32 -13.35 5.51
C GLY A 144 -0.55 -12.36 4.64
N HIS A 145 -1.14 -11.22 4.25
CA HIS A 145 -0.48 -10.18 3.46
C HIS A 145 -0.10 -8.96 4.30
N ILE A 146 0.85 -8.20 3.77
CA ILE A 146 1.23 -6.88 4.28
C ILE A 146 0.97 -5.86 3.17
N VAL A 147 0.24 -4.79 3.51
CA VAL A 147 0.20 -3.57 2.70
C VAL A 147 1.36 -2.67 3.14
N PHE A 148 2.16 -2.22 2.19
CA PHE A 148 3.34 -1.39 2.46
C PHE A 148 3.66 -0.47 1.28
N ALA A 149 4.47 0.55 1.50
CA ALA A 149 5.07 1.38 0.45
C ALA A 149 6.55 1.58 0.76
N ILE A 150 7.40 1.65 -0.28
CA ILE A 150 8.79 2.13 -0.17
C ILE A 150 8.79 3.56 -0.72
N VAL A 151 9.08 4.53 0.14
CA VAL A 151 9.00 5.96 -0.18
C VAL A 151 10.34 6.47 -0.67
N ALA A 152 11.43 6.17 0.04
CA ALA A 152 12.79 6.37 -0.45
C ALA A 152 13.45 5.00 -0.57
N GLU A 153 13.90 4.66 -1.77
CA GLU A 153 14.55 3.39 -2.07
C GLU A 153 16.06 3.51 -1.90
N TYR A 154 16.68 2.53 -1.26
CA TYR A 154 18.12 2.43 -1.12
C TYR A 154 18.67 1.46 -2.17
N ASP A 155 19.69 1.89 -2.91
CA ASP A 155 20.44 1.04 -3.82
C ASP A 155 21.67 0.49 -3.08
N PRO A 156 21.69 -0.81 -2.71
CA PRO A 156 22.81 -1.41 -1.98
C PRO A 156 24.08 -1.55 -2.83
N LEU A 157 23.96 -1.60 -4.15
CA LEU A 157 25.10 -1.72 -5.06
C LEU A 157 25.82 -0.37 -5.19
N GLN A 158 25.04 0.69 -5.35
CA GLN A 158 25.56 2.05 -5.50
C GLN A 158 25.72 2.79 -4.17
N LYS A 159 25.20 2.20 -3.08
CA LYS A 159 25.21 2.73 -1.71
C LYS A 159 24.63 4.14 -1.63
N ARG A 160 23.49 4.35 -2.28
CA ARG A 160 22.83 5.67 -2.34
C ARG A 160 21.33 5.55 -2.26
N TRP A 161 20.71 6.63 -1.83
CA TRP A 161 19.27 6.77 -1.87
C TRP A 161 18.80 7.28 -3.23
N HIS A 162 17.67 6.75 -3.68
CA HIS A 162 16.89 7.33 -4.76
C HIS A 162 15.97 8.43 -4.23
N PRO A 163 15.57 9.40 -5.08
CA PRO A 163 14.64 10.45 -4.69
C PRO A 163 13.37 9.85 -4.08
N ALA A 164 12.89 10.48 -3.01
CA ALA A 164 11.67 10.04 -2.35
C ALA A 164 10.47 10.22 -3.30
N ARG A 165 9.55 9.26 -3.26
CA ARG A 165 8.33 9.27 -4.07
C ARG A 165 7.14 9.49 -3.17
N ASN A 166 6.28 10.41 -3.56
CA ASN A 166 5.03 10.64 -2.85
C ASN A 166 4.15 9.38 -2.98
N PRO A 167 3.74 8.76 -1.86
CA PRO A 167 2.94 7.54 -1.91
C PRO A 167 1.50 7.76 -2.42
N ARG A 168 1.10 9.00 -2.72
CA ARG A 168 -0.25 9.39 -3.15
C ARG A 168 -0.26 10.08 -4.51
#